data_AF-A0A544U7X4-F1
#
_entry.id   AF-A0A544U7X4-F1
#
_cell.length_a   1.000
_cell.length_b   1.000
_cell.length_c   1.000
_cell.angle_alpha   90.00
_cell.angle_beta   90.00
_cell.angle_gamma   90.00
#
_symmetry.space_group_name_H-M   'P 1'
#
loop_
_entity.id
_entity.type
_entity.pdbx_description
1 polymer ?
#
loop_
_entity_poly.entity_id
_entity_poly.type
_entity_poly.pdbx_seq_one_letter_code
_entity_poly.pdbx_strand_id
1 'polypeptide(L)'
;MAFVIALLIVLVGLIAGFQLTEGRSEKGNYIVWGIITMIAFAPFLSFVIGVMYGIVVKNSWATSIMMFLAPIIFVIGLIILLLGIYKNDKEKYK
;
A
#
# COMPACT_ATOMS: atom_id res chain seq x y z
N MET A 1 -0.57 13.88 -17.67
CA MET A 1 -1.99 13.52 -17.38
C MET A 1 -2.11 12.22 -16.60
N ALA A 2 -1.53 11.09 -17.04
CA ALA A 2 -1.62 9.80 -16.32
C ALA A 2 -1.13 9.84 -14.85
N PHE A 3 -0.02 10.52 -14.57
CA PHE A 3 0.51 10.66 -13.20
C PHE A 3 -0.41 11.44 -12.24
N VAL A 4 -1.25 12.34 -12.75
CA VAL A 4 -2.20 13.13 -11.93
C VAL A 4 -3.37 12.27 -11.51
N ILE A 5 -3.91 11.46 -12.43
CA ILE A 5 -4.96 10.48 -12.16
C ILE A 5 -4.46 9.45 -11.15
N ALA A 6 -3.21 9.02 -11.33
CA ALA A 6 -2.57 8.09 -10.43
C ALA A 6 -2.49 8.69 -9.00
N LEU A 7 -1.98 9.91 -8.86
CA LEU A 7 -1.89 10.62 -7.58
C LEU A 7 -3.25 10.80 -6.90
N LEU A 8 -4.31 11.09 -7.66
CA LEU A 8 -5.67 11.22 -7.14
C LEU A 8 -6.20 9.90 -6.56
N ILE A 9 -5.94 8.76 -7.20
CA ILE A 9 -6.34 7.44 -6.69
C ILE A 9 -5.64 7.14 -5.35
N VAL A 10 -4.35 7.47 -5.23
CA VAL A 10 -3.62 7.33 -3.96
C VAL A 10 -4.16 8.26 -2.88
N LEU A 11 -4.46 9.51 -3.22
CA LEU A 11 -5.03 10.49 -2.29
C LEU A 11 -6.39 10.01 -1.76
N VAL A 12 -7.25 9.49 -2.64
CA VAL A 12 -8.56 8.93 -2.24
C VAL A 12 -8.39 7.69 -1.36
N GLY A 13 -7.45 6.79 -1.70
CA GLY A 13 -7.13 5.62 -0.88
C GLY A 13 -6.59 5.98 0.51
N LEU A 14 -5.74 7.00 0.60
CA LEU A 14 -5.21 7.55 1.85
C LEU A 14 -6.30 8.20 2.70
N ILE A 15 -7.16 9.03 2.10
CA ILE A 15 -8.26 9.71 2.80
C ILE A 15 -9.28 8.69 3.32
N ALA A 16 -9.64 7.68 2.51
CA ALA A 16 -10.51 6.60 2.92
C ALA A 16 -9.89 5.77 4.06
N GLY A 17 -8.59 5.53 4.00
CA GLY A 17 -7.85 4.87 5.07
C GLY A 17 -7.82 5.64 6.38
N PHE A 18 -7.57 6.95 6.32
CA PHE A 18 -7.59 7.85 7.48
C PHE A 18 -8.97 7.92 8.12
N GLN A 19 -10.04 8.08 7.33
CA GLN A 19 -11.41 8.11 7.86
C GLN A 19 -11.84 6.76 8.48
N LEU A 20 -11.36 5.63 7.95
CA LEU A 20 -11.66 4.32 8.54
C LEU A 20 -10.83 3.98 9.80
N THR A 21 -9.75 4.71 10.08
CA THR A 21 -8.88 4.48 11.25
C THR A 21 -9.21 5.40 12.42
N GLU A 22 -9.97 6.48 12.21
CA GLU A 22 -10.37 7.40 13.27
C GLU A 22 -11.31 6.71 14.28
N GLY A 23 -10.82 6.51 15.51
CA GLY A 23 -11.54 5.84 16.60
C GLY A 23 -11.36 4.31 16.71
N ARG A 24 -10.51 3.68 15.88
CA ARG A 24 -10.18 2.25 16.02
C ARG A 24 -9.02 2.00 16.99
N SER A 25 -9.01 0.82 17.61
CA SER A 25 -7.86 0.33 18.38
C SER A 25 -6.63 0.18 17.48
N GLU A 26 -5.43 0.22 18.06
CA GLU A 26 -4.19 0.02 17.29
C GLU A 26 -4.22 -1.25 16.44
N LYS A 27 -4.83 -2.33 16.96
CA LYS A 27 -5.13 -3.57 16.23
C LYS A 27 -5.86 -3.31 14.91
N GLY A 28 -6.94 -2.52 14.97
CA GLY A 28 -7.74 -2.14 13.82
C GLY A 28 -6.97 -1.29 12.80
N ASN A 29 -6.06 -0.44 13.28
CA ASN A 29 -5.20 0.37 12.41
C ASN A 29 -4.24 -0.50 11.61
N TYR A 30 -3.57 -1.48 12.24
CA TYR A 30 -2.70 -2.41 11.51
C TYR A 30 -3.45 -3.21 10.44
N ILE A 31 -4.67 -3.69 10.73
CA ILE A 31 -5.48 -4.42 9.74
C ILE A 31 -5.81 -3.50 8.55
N VAL A 32 -6.32 -2.29 8.81
CA VAL A 32 -6.70 -1.34 7.76
C VAL A 32 -5.49 -0.95 6.91
N TRP A 33 -4.36 -0.62 7.54
CA TRP A 33 -3.13 -0.28 6.83
C TRP A 33 -2.57 -1.45 6.03
N GLY A 34 -2.65 -2.68 6.53
CA GLY A 34 -2.26 -3.87 5.79
C GLY A 34 -3.08 -4.06 4.51
N ILE A 35 -4.40 -3.91 4.60
CA ILE A 35 -5.31 -4.01 3.45
C ILE A 35 -5.03 -2.89 2.43
N ILE A 36 -4.90 -1.64 2.88
CA ILE A 36 -4.57 -0.50 2.00
C ILE A 36 -3.22 -0.74 1.31
N THR A 37 -2.26 -1.29 2.05
CA THR A 37 -0.93 -1.59 1.49
C THR A 37 -1.01 -2.64 0.39
N MET A 38 -1.83 -3.67 0.57
CA MET A 38 -2.05 -4.71 -0.45
C MET A 38 -2.81 -4.22 -1.67
N ILE A 39 -3.94 -3.54 -1.47
CA ILE A 39 -4.91 -3.28 -2.55
C ILE A 39 -4.59 -1.98 -3.27
N ALA A 40 -4.16 -0.94 -2.54
CA ALA A 40 -3.85 0.36 -3.12
C ALA A 40 -2.36 0.49 -3.39
N PHE A 41 -1.51 0.39 -2.36
CA PHE A 41 -0.09 0.68 -2.52
C PHE A 41 0.64 -0.33 -3.41
N ALA A 42 0.38 -1.63 -3.27
CA ALA A 42 1.12 -2.64 -4.04
C ALA A 42 0.98 -2.48 -5.56
N PRO A 43 -0.23 -2.44 -6.16
CA PRO A 43 -0.35 -2.20 -7.60
C PRO A 43 0.08 -0.78 -7.99
N PHE A 44 -0.16 0.21 -7.12
CA PHE A 44 0.08 1.59 -7.48
C PHE A 44 1.57 1.99 -7.48
N LEU A 45 2.27 1.74 -6.36
CA LEU A 45 3.69 2.07 -6.23
C LEU A 45 4.51 1.24 -7.21
N SER A 46 4.19 -0.04 -7.39
CA SER A 46 4.89 -0.87 -8.37
C SER A 46 4.73 -0.32 -9.79
N PHE A 47 3.53 0.12 -10.17
CA PHE A 47 3.28 0.74 -11.47
C PHE A 47 4.07 2.04 -11.65
N VAL A 48 4.00 2.96 -10.68
CA VAL A 48 4.70 4.26 -10.77
C VAL A 48 6.21 4.05 -10.86
N ILE A 49 6.78 3.22 -9.98
CA ILE A 49 8.22 2.94 -9.96
C ILE A 49 8.64 2.23 -11.26
N GLY A 50 7.88 1.23 -11.70
CA GLY A 50 8.19 0.48 -12.92
C GLY A 50 8.18 1.36 -14.18
N VAL A 51 7.16 2.20 -14.33
CA VAL A 51 7.08 3.14 -15.46
C VAL A 51 8.21 4.16 -15.41
N MET A 52 8.48 4.77 -14.25
CA MET A 52 9.60 5.71 -14.12
C MET A 52 10.94 5.04 -14.45
N TYR A 53 11.15 3.82 -13.98
CA TYR A 53 12.37 3.06 -14.26
C TYR A 53 12.54 2.78 -15.77
N GLY A 54 11.48 2.36 -16.45
CA GLY A 54 11.50 2.16 -17.91
C GLY A 54 11.80 3.43 -18.70
N ILE A 55 11.31 4.59 -18.25
CA ILE A 55 11.62 5.90 -18.85
C ILE A 55 13.09 6.26 -18.65
N VAL A 56 13.62 6.12 -17.42
CA VAL A 56 15.02 6.47 -17.09
C VAL A 56 16.00 5.61 -17.88
N VAL A 57 15.73 4.30 -17.97
CA VAL A 57 16.58 3.35 -18.71
C VAL A 57 16.32 3.40 -20.22
N LYS A 58 15.32 4.17 -20.67
CA LYS A 58 14.87 4.25 -22.08
C LYS A 58 14.59 2.89 -22.70
N ASN A 59 14.07 1.96 -21.89
CA ASN A 59 13.75 0.60 -22.31
C ASN A 59 12.40 0.17 -21.73
N SER A 60 11.41 -0.04 -22.61
CA SER A 60 10.07 -0.47 -22.21
C SER A 60 10.06 -1.83 -21.52
N TRP A 61 11.00 -2.74 -21.79
CA TRP A 61 11.09 -4.01 -21.07
C TRP A 61 11.46 -3.83 -19.59
N ALA A 62 12.15 -2.75 -19.26
CA ALA A 62 12.51 -2.46 -17.87
C ALA A 62 11.27 -2.10 -17.02
N THR A 63 10.14 -1.74 -17.63
CA THR A 63 8.89 -1.51 -16.86
C THR A 63 8.39 -2.77 -16.17
N SER A 64 8.75 -3.95 -16.68
CA SER A 64 8.39 -5.26 -16.11
C SER A 64 8.90 -5.47 -14.68
N ILE A 65 9.82 -4.62 -14.19
CA ILE A 65 10.23 -4.61 -12.78
C ILE A 65 9.04 -4.42 -11.82
N MET A 66 7.94 -3.81 -12.29
CA MET A 66 6.70 -3.69 -11.53
C MET A 66 6.11 -5.05 -11.12
N MET A 67 6.31 -6.12 -11.92
CA MET A 67 5.84 -7.47 -11.60
C MET A 67 6.56 -8.06 -10.39
N PHE A 68 7.77 -7.59 -10.07
CA PHE A 68 8.51 -7.99 -8.87
C PHE A 68 8.23 -7.05 -7.70
N LEU A 69 8.08 -5.75 -7.94
CA LEU A 69 7.74 -4.78 -6.92
C LEU A 69 6.34 -5.02 -6.32
N ALA A 70 5.36 -5.36 -7.15
CA ALA A 70 3.99 -5.61 -6.70
C ALA A 70 3.91 -6.71 -5.61
N PRO A 71 4.44 -7.93 -5.82
CA PRO A 71 4.42 -8.97 -4.78
C PRO A 71 5.26 -8.61 -3.56
N ILE A 72 6.38 -7.89 -3.71
CA ILE A 72 7.18 -7.43 -2.55
C ILE A 72 6.35 -6.50 -1.67
N ILE A 73 5.71 -5.49 -2.24
CA ILE A 73 4.88 -4.53 -1.48
C ILE A 73 3.63 -5.23 -0.92
N PHE A 74 3.06 -6.17 -1.67
CA PHE A 74 1.94 -6.98 -1.18
C PHE A 74 2.32 -7.80 0.06
N VAL A 75 3.49 -8.43 0.07
CA VAL A 75 4.00 -9.19 1.23
C VAL A 75 4.23 -8.25 2.42
N ILE A 76 4.73 -7.04 2.21
CA ILE A 76 4.82 -6.02 3.29
C ILE A 76 3.43 -5.74 3.87
N GLY A 77 2.42 -5.53 3.01
CA GLY A 77 1.03 -5.38 3.44
C GLY A 77 0.50 -6.59 4.20
N LEU A 78 0.87 -7.81 3.79
CA LEU A 78 0.54 -9.06 4.47
C LEU A 78 1.12 -9.14 5.87
N ILE A 79 2.39 -8.77 6.03
CA ILE A 79 3.04 -8.74 7.35
C ILE A 79 2.32 -7.74 8.27
N ILE A 80 2.01 -6.52 7.77
CA ILE A 80 1.29 -5.50 8.54
C ILE A 80 -0.09 -6.00 8.96
N LEU A 81 -0.82 -6.64 8.04
CA LEU A 81 -2.13 -7.22 8.30
C LEU A 81 -2.07 -8.32 9.36
N LEU A 82 -1.09 -9.23 9.26
CA LEU A 82 -0.89 -10.31 10.23
C LEU A 82 -0.53 -9.76 11.61
N LEU A 83 0.33 -8.76 11.70
CA LEU A 83 0.63 -8.07 12.96
C LEU A 83 -0.66 -7.52 13.60
N GLY A 84 -1.56 -6.95 12.79
CA GLY A 84 -2.87 -6.51 13.26
C GLY A 84 -3.77 -7.65 13.75
N ILE A 85 -3.83 -8.77 13.04
CA ILE A 85 -4.65 -9.93 13.46
C ILE A 85 -4.14 -10.53 14.77
N TYR A 86 -2.83 -10.71 14.91
CA TYR A 86 -2.20 -11.33 16.07
C TYR A 86 -2.01 -10.38 17.26
N LYS A 87 -2.26 -9.09 17.09
CA LYS A 87 -2.19 -8.12 18.18
C LYS A 87 -3.31 -8.39 19.20
N ASN A 88 -2.92 -8.84 20.39
CA ASN A 88 -3.84 -9.12 21.49
C ASN A 88 -4.46 -7.82 22.04
N ASP A 89 -5.76 -7.84 22.34
CA ASP A 89 -6.54 -6.69 22.84
C ASP A 89 -6.15 -6.20 24.26
N LYS A 90 -5.04 -6.71 24.84
CA LYS A 90 -4.61 -6.37 26.20
C LYS A 90 -3.99 -4.97 26.35
N GLU A 91 -3.78 -4.23 25.27
CA GLU A 91 -3.31 -2.84 25.32
C GLU A 91 -4.42 -1.80 25.56
N LYS A 92 -5.67 -2.21 25.86
CA LYS A 92 -6.72 -1.28 26.29
C LYS A 92 -6.58 -0.75 27.74
N TYR A 93 -5.55 -1.15 28.47
CA TYR A 93 -5.30 -0.74 29.86
C TYR A 93 -3.83 -0.41 30.14
N LYS A 94 -3.25 0.54 29.41
CA LYS A 94 -2.04 1.24 29.85
C LYS A 94 -2.21 2.73 29.70
#